data_AF-N9SEX2-F1
#
_entry.id   AF-N9SEX2-F1
#
_cell.length_a   1.000
_cell.length_b   1.000
_cell.length_c   1.000
_cell.angle_alpha   90.00
_cell.angle_beta   90.00
_cell.angle_gamma   90.00
#
_symmetry.space_group_name_H-M   'P 1'
#
loop_
_entity.id
_entity.type
_entity.pdbx_description
1 polymer ?
#
loop_
_entity_poly.entity_id
_entity_poly.type
_entity_poly.pdbx_seq_one_letter_code
_entity_poly.pdbx_strand_id
1 'polypeptide(L)' 'MDDVAQQRNRAWRRKQKFLFRGRDCRHNSLCWKPPKQWKYLYTRQDKLARAKQLRIEYPRISKAKYLREAHFNSWI' A
#
# COMPACT_ATOMS: atom_id res chain seq x y z
N MET A 1 -38.45 -25.16 -3.47
CA MET A 1 -38.32 -23.68 -3.41
C MET A 1 -37.58 -23.39 -2.13
N ASP A 2 -36.25 -23.44 -2.19
CA ASP A 2 -35.40 -23.35 -1.00
C ASP A 2 -35.19 -21.88 -0.64
N ASP A 3 -36.09 -21.34 0.18
CA ASP A 3 -35.81 -20.16 0.99
C ASP A 3 -34.79 -20.54 2.07
N VAL A 4 -33.54 -20.78 1.65
CA VAL A 4 -32.40 -20.76 2.57
C VAL A 4 -32.22 -19.31 2.96
N ALA A 5 -33.08 -18.85 3.88
CA ALA A 5 -32.99 -17.56 4.55
C ALA A 5 -31.54 -17.40 4.95
N GLN A 6 -30.81 -16.56 4.21
CA GLN A 6 -29.35 -16.52 4.23
C GLN A 6 -28.91 -16.34 5.67
N GLN A 7 -28.52 -17.43 6.33
CA GLN A 7 -28.35 -17.41 7.77
C GLN A 7 -27.24 -16.42 8.05
N ARG A 8 -27.60 -15.24 8.60
CA ARG A 8 -26.70 -14.13 8.96
C ARG A 8 -25.88 -14.53 10.19
N ASN A 9 -25.32 -15.74 10.13
CA ASN A 9 -24.55 -16.40 11.14
C ASN A 9 -23.22 -15.65 11.35
N ARG A 10 -22.48 -16.07 12.38
CA ARG A 10 -21.22 -15.40 12.76
C ARG A 10 -20.21 -15.40 11.61
N ALA A 11 -20.16 -16.47 10.81
CA ALA A 11 -19.27 -16.56 9.65
C ALA A 11 -19.67 -15.54 8.56
N TRP A 12 -20.96 -15.43 8.26
CA TRP A 12 -21.50 -14.45 7.30
C TRP A 12 -21.19 -13.02 7.75
N ARG A 13 -21.45 -12.67 9.02
CA ARG A 13 -21.13 -11.33 9.56
C ARG A 13 -19.64 -11.00 9.47
N ARG A 14 -18.76 -11.98 9.73
CA ARG A 14 -17.30 -11.81 9.56
C ARG A 14 -16.91 -11.61 8.10
N LYS A 15 -17.48 -12.38 7.18
CA LYS A 15 -17.25 -12.23 5.73
C LYS A 15 -17.74 -10.88 5.22
N GLN A 16 -18.92 -10.44 5.62
CA GLN A 16 -19.47 -9.13 5.25
C GLN A 16 -18.61 -7.99 5.81
N LYS A 17 -18.18 -8.08 7.08
CA LYS A 17 -17.21 -7.12 7.66
C LYS A 17 -15.88 -7.13 6.90
N PHE A 18 -15.42 -8.28 6.40
CA PHE A 18 -14.22 -8.37 5.58
C PHE A 18 -14.38 -7.73 4.20
N LEU A 19 -15.55 -7.88 3.56
CA LEU A 19 -15.83 -7.34 2.22
C LEU A 19 -16.12 -5.83 2.24
N PHE A 20 -16.79 -5.34 3.28
CA PHE A 20 -17.28 -3.95 3.39
C PHE A 20 -16.58 -3.11 4.47
N ARG A 21 -15.53 -3.63 5.13
CA ARG A 21 -14.58 -2.74 5.82
C ARG A 21 -13.97 -1.85 4.74
N GLY A 22 -14.11 -0.54 4.89
CA GLY A 22 -13.82 0.43 3.83
C GLY A 22 -12.46 0.30 3.16
N ARG A 23 -12.27 1.11 2.12
CA ARG A 23 -11.13 1.13 1.18
C ARG A 23 -9.73 1.10 1.83
N ASP A 24 -9.64 1.45 3.11
CA ASP A 24 -8.41 1.46 3.92
C ASP A 24 -7.89 0.08 4.35
N CYS A 25 -8.70 -0.98 4.25
CA CYS A 25 -8.27 -2.35 4.58
C CYS A 25 -7.66 -3.05 3.36
N ARG A 26 -6.66 -2.40 2.76
CA ARG A 26 -5.68 -2.85 1.77
C ARG A 26 -5.76 -4.34 1.38
N HIS A 27 -6.58 -4.64 0.38
CA HIS A 27 -6.49 -5.87 -0.43
C HIS A 27 -5.91 -5.65 -1.82
N ASN A 28 -5.53 -4.42 -2.14
CA ASN A 28 -4.87 -4.20 -3.41
C ASN A 28 -3.36 -4.34 -3.19
N SER A 29 -2.82 -5.51 -3.48
CA SER A 29 -1.37 -5.72 -3.63
C SER A 29 -0.77 -4.81 -4.72
N LEU A 30 -1.61 -4.24 -5.58
CA LEU A 30 -1.26 -3.23 -6.60
C LEU A 30 -1.38 -1.79 -6.08
N CYS A 31 -1.95 -1.56 -4.88
CA CYS A 31 -2.02 -0.20 -4.34
C CYS A 31 -0.66 0.25 -3.85
N TRP A 32 -0.13 1.27 -4.53
CA TRP A 32 0.83 2.27 -4.05
C TRP A 32 1.46 1.95 -2.69
N LYS A 33 2.65 1.32 -2.72
CA LYS A 33 3.46 1.19 -1.51
C LYS A 33 3.99 2.57 -1.15
N PRO A 34 3.72 3.08 0.07
CA PRO A 34 4.21 4.39 0.46
C PRO A 34 5.75 4.42 0.40
N PRO A 35 6.35 5.49 -0.12
CA PRO A 35 7.81 5.58 -0.23
C PRO A 35 8.47 5.51 1.15
N LYS A 36 9.67 4.92 1.20
CA LYS A 36 10.47 4.84 2.43
C LYS A 36 10.72 6.24 3.00
N GLN A 37 10.50 6.41 4.31
CA GLN A 37 10.82 7.65 5.00
C GLN A 37 12.33 7.72 5.30
N TRP A 38 13.07 8.44 4.44
CA TRP A 38 14.53 8.59 4.54
C TRP A 38 15.01 9.54 5.65
N LYS A 39 14.11 10.36 6.21
CA LYS A 39 14.43 11.37 7.24
C LYS A 39 14.94 10.78 8.57
N TYR A 40 14.62 9.51 8.84
CA TYR A 40 15.07 8.79 10.03
C TYR A 40 16.44 8.13 9.86
N LEU A 41 17.07 8.31 8.69
CA LEU A 41 18.45 7.89 8.44
C LEU A 41 19.32 9.14 8.42
N TYR A 42 20.39 9.09 9.21
CA TYR A 42 21.22 10.26 9.47
C TYR A 42 22.17 10.54 8.31
N THR A 43 22.98 9.55 7.92
CA THR A 43 23.99 9.74 6.88
C THR A 43 23.48 9.36 5.49
N ARG A 44 24.16 9.87 4.46
CA ARG A 44 23.91 9.44 3.07
C ARG A 44 24.28 7.97 2.85
N GLN A 45 25.30 7.46 3.55
CA GLN A 45 25.72 6.08 3.46
C GLN A 45 24.63 5.12 3.95
N ASP A 46 23.99 5.43 5.10
CA ASP A 46 22.88 4.62 5.64
C ASP A 46 21.69 4.58 4.69
N LYS A 47 21.40 5.72 4.03
CA LYS A 47 20.35 5.82 3.03
C LYS A 47 20.62 4.93 1.82
N LEU A 48 21.85 4.91 1.31
CA LEU A 48 22.24 4.05 0.20
C LEU A 48 22.21 2.57 0.57
N ALA A 49 22.73 2.20 1.75
CA ALA A 49 22.69 0.83 2.24
C ALA A 49 21.24 0.34 2.39
N ARG A 50 20.36 1.19 2.93
CA ARG A 50 18.94 0.85 3.09
C ARG A 50 18.20 0.76 1.75
N ALA A 51 18.54 1.61 0.78
CA ALA A 51 17.99 1.52 -0.57
C ALA A 51 18.35 0.18 -1.23
N LYS A 52 19.61 -0.24 -1.11
CA LYS A 52 20.09 -1.54 -1.59
C LYS A 52 19.34 -2.71 -0.94
N GLN A 53 19.13 -2.68 0.38
CA GLN A 53 18.35 -3.70 1.10
C GLN A 53 16.91 -3.80 0.58
N LEU A 54 16.29 -2.66 0.28
CA LEU A 54 14.91 -2.59 -0.20
C LEU A 54 14.80 -2.82 -1.72
N ARG A 55 15.92 -3.03 -2.43
CA ARG A 55 15.98 -3.15 -3.89
C ARG A 55 15.32 -1.97 -4.62
N ILE A 56 15.50 -0.77 -4.08
CA ILE A 56 15.04 0.49 -4.68
C ILE A 56 16.23 1.44 -4.82
N GLU A 57 16.18 2.36 -5.78
CA GLU A 57 17.18 3.42 -5.85
C GLU A 57 16.89 4.49 -4.78
N TYR A 58 17.96 5.01 -4.15
CA TYR A 58 17.82 6.19 -3.29
C TYR A 58 17.44 7.40 -4.16
N PRO A 59 16.32 8.08 -3.88
CA PRO A 59 15.86 9.17 -4.74
C PRO A 59 16.87 10.31 -4.74
N ARG A 60 17.38 10.64 -5.92
CA ARG A 60 18.24 11.82 -6.18
C ARG A 60 17.41 13.08 -6.47
N ILE A 61 16.10 12.90 -6.65
CA ILE A 61 15.13 13.95 -6.95
C ILE A 61 14.37 14.36 -5.69
N SER A 62 13.83 15.58 -5.69
CA SER A 62 13.00 16.06 -4.58
C SER A 62 11.74 15.21 -4.42
N LYS A 63 11.20 15.15 -3.20
CA LYS A 63 9.96 14.42 -2.90
C LYS A 63 8.80 14.87 -3.81
N ALA A 64 8.69 16.17 -4.09
CA ALA A 64 7.64 16.72 -4.94
C ALA A 64 7.73 16.21 -6.39
N LYS A 65 8.94 16.16 -6.96
CA LYS A 65 9.18 15.62 -8.30
C LYS A 65 8.85 14.13 -8.37
N TYR A 66 9.32 13.35 -7.40
CA TYR A 66 9.03 11.91 -7.29
C TYR A 66 7.53 11.61 -7.25
N LEU A 67 6.76 12.36 -6.46
CA LEU A 67 5.30 12.16 -6.36
C LEU A 67 4.58 12.47 -7.68
N ARG A 68 5.04 13.48 -8.41
CA ARG A 68 4.47 13.83 -9.73
C ARG A 68 4.76 12.75 -10.77
N GLU A 69 5.99 12.26 -10.84
CA GLU A 69 6.38 11.16 -11.74
C GLU A 69 5.64 9.86 -11.41
N ALA A 70 5.51 9.55 -10.13
CA ALA A 70 4.76 8.39 -9.67
C ALA A 70 3.28 8.44 -10.06
N HIS A 71 2.64 9.61 -9.92
CA HIS A 71 1.26 9.81 -10.33
C HIS A 71 1.10 9.67 -11.85
N PHE A 72 2.05 10.17 -12.63
CA PHE A 72 2.04 10.02 -14.08
C PHE A 72 2.21 8.55 -14.49
N ASN A 73 3.17 7.83 -13.91
CA ASN A 73 3.44 6.44 -14.20
C ASN A 73 2.35 5.47 -13.73
N SER A 74 1.48 5.84 -12.79
CA SER A 74 0.37 4.97 -12.35
C SER A 74 -0.84 5.02 -13.29
N TRP A 75 -0.85 5.93 -14.26
CA TRP A 75 -1.95 6.14 -15.21
C TRP A 75 -1.65 5.59 -16.61
N ILE A 76 -0.43 5.10 -16.86
CA ILE A 76 -0.02 4.34 -18.05
C ILE A 76 -0.08 2.85 -17.72
#